data_AF-A0A833LTR6-F1
#
_entry.id   AF-A0A833LTR6-F1
#
_cell.length_a   1.000
_cell.length_b   1.000
_cell.length_c   1.000
_cell.angle_alpha   90.00
_cell.angle_beta   90.00
_cell.angle_gamma   90.00
#
_symmetry.space_group_name_H-M   'P 1'
#
loop_
_entity.id
_entity.type
_entity.pdbx_description
1 polymer ?
#
loop_
_entity_poly.entity_id
_entity_poly.type
_entity_poly.pdbx_seq_one_letter_code
_entity_poly.pdbx_strand_id
1 'polypeptide(L)'
;MKRTFIGSLLLSLLLTACAGLSSEEKVQQEAAQARYAKADAMFRERCKKSGEFIYRTAENVEGVFLLKLRPSQINRSDQYRMDDPFGRDLGGDGYIESFIRGQFQATHTGIGRPGSPQYIGYHYVDAIDPKDGKRYRYTGGMKAVGRKDINAKGVQMALERNPNYDLNIYRFVLDKVPAPDPAPRYGVTYDDISTREERDYWIAGSSLKVIDLKTNEVMAERIGYMMDRGQGSTGGGRSPWLLAERTACPAFPTTSGGYPFKGYQTRNFVEKVLHIAEEK
;
A
#
# COMPACT_ATOMS: atom_id res chain seq x y z
N MET A 1 4.29 -89.49 -0.36
CA MET A 1 5.69 -89.95 -0.58
C MET A 1 6.34 -88.98 -1.56
N LYS A 2 7.39 -88.25 -1.12
CA LYS A 2 8.21 -87.22 -1.84
C LYS A 2 7.48 -85.90 -2.20
N ARG A 3 8.01 -84.69 -2.01
CA ARG A 3 9.20 -84.11 -1.35
C ARG A 3 8.93 -82.57 -1.25
N THR A 4 9.13 -81.98 -0.07
CA THR A 4 9.84 -80.69 0.24
C THR A 4 10.09 -79.65 -0.89
N PHE A 5 10.12 -78.32 -0.70
CA PHE A 5 10.63 -77.49 0.41
C PHE A 5 10.04 -76.04 0.34
N ILE A 6 10.19 -75.34 1.46
CA ILE A 6 9.71 -74.01 1.88
C ILE A 6 10.41 -72.84 1.16
N GLY A 7 9.74 -71.68 1.08
CA GLY A 7 10.25 -70.45 0.47
C GLY A 7 11.30 -69.67 1.27
N SER A 8 11.71 -68.49 0.76
CA SER A 8 12.00 -67.28 1.55
C SER A 8 12.38 -66.09 0.67
N LEU A 9 11.84 -64.94 1.09
CA LEU A 9 12.21 -63.55 0.84
C LEU A 9 13.69 -63.31 0.51
N LEU A 10 13.94 -62.46 -0.51
CA LEU A 10 15.15 -61.64 -0.59
C LEU A 10 14.75 -60.17 -0.45
N LEU A 11 14.94 -59.70 0.79
CA LEU A 11 14.83 -58.33 1.25
C LEU A 11 16.02 -57.52 0.69
N SER A 12 15.78 -56.61 -0.26
CA SER A 12 16.80 -55.67 -0.73
C SER A 12 16.84 -54.46 0.20
N LEU A 13 17.96 -54.30 0.91
CA LEU A 13 18.27 -53.15 1.75
C LEU A 13 18.19 -51.84 0.94
N LEU A 14 17.22 -50.98 1.27
CA LEU A 14 17.31 -49.54 1.01
C LEU A 14 18.07 -48.92 2.19
N LEU A 15 19.36 -48.67 1.98
CA LEU A 15 20.18 -47.84 2.86
C LEU A 15 19.59 -46.41 2.88
N THR A 16 18.95 -46.06 3.98
CA THR A 16 18.59 -44.70 4.35
C THR A 16 19.86 -43.87 4.55
N ALA A 17 20.13 -42.98 3.60
CA ALA A 17 21.17 -41.96 3.72
C ALA A 17 20.72 -40.87 4.73
N CYS A 18 20.98 -41.10 6.02
CA CYS A 18 21.03 -40.03 7.02
C CYS A 18 22.37 -39.29 6.87
N ALA A 19 22.51 -38.43 5.86
CA ALA A 19 23.62 -37.48 5.80
C ALA A 19 23.31 -36.32 6.76
N GLY A 20 24.00 -36.26 7.90
CA GLY A 20 23.93 -35.10 8.80
C GLY A 20 24.59 -33.87 8.19
N LEU A 21 24.09 -32.68 8.52
CA LEU A 21 24.68 -31.39 8.15
C LEU A 21 26.16 -31.31 8.56
N SER A 22 26.99 -30.76 7.68
CA SER A 22 28.39 -30.45 7.96
C SER A 22 28.53 -29.44 9.11
N SER A 23 29.73 -29.34 9.71
CA SER A 23 30.02 -28.36 10.75
C SER A 23 29.84 -26.92 10.27
N GLU A 24 30.18 -26.64 9.02
CA GLU A 24 30.04 -25.31 8.42
C GLU A 24 28.58 -24.92 8.24
N GLU A 25 27.74 -25.85 7.76
CA GLU A 25 26.30 -25.63 7.62
C GLU A 25 25.62 -25.40 8.97
N LYS A 26 26.06 -26.11 10.03
CA LYS A 26 25.56 -25.89 11.39
C LYS A 26 25.88 -24.48 11.89
N VAL A 27 27.12 -24.02 11.73
CA VAL A 27 27.52 -22.66 12.13
C VAL A 27 26.74 -21.60 11.36
N GLN A 28 26.52 -21.79 10.05
CA GLN A 28 25.72 -20.87 9.23
C GLN A 28 24.25 -20.85 9.67
N GLN A 29 23.67 -22.03 9.97
CA GLN A 29 22.30 -22.14 10.45
C GLN A 29 22.11 -21.46 11.81
N GLU A 30 23.04 -21.66 12.75
CA GLU A 30 23.04 -21.00 14.06
C GLU A 30 23.15 -19.48 13.92
N ALA A 31 24.05 -18.99 13.06
CA ALA A 31 24.19 -17.56 12.78
C ALA A 31 22.92 -16.96 12.16
N ALA A 32 22.30 -17.66 11.21
CA ALA A 32 21.04 -17.23 10.59
C ALA A 32 19.89 -17.20 11.62
N GLN A 33 19.81 -18.20 12.49
CA GLN A 33 18.82 -18.26 13.57
C GLN A 33 19.02 -17.14 14.58
N ALA A 34 20.26 -16.87 15.00
CA ALA A 34 20.59 -15.78 15.91
C ALA A 34 20.25 -14.41 15.28
N ARG A 35 20.58 -14.22 14.01
CA ARG A 35 20.23 -13.01 13.25
C ARG A 35 18.72 -12.79 13.18
N TYR A 36 17.95 -13.84 12.84
CA TYR A 36 16.50 -13.77 12.81
C TYR A 36 15.91 -13.49 14.20
N ALA A 37 16.40 -14.15 15.25
CA ALA A 37 15.94 -13.93 16.62
C ALA A 37 16.16 -12.47 17.05
N LYS A 38 17.31 -11.88 16.71
CA LYS A 38 17.55 -10.45 16.95
C LYS A 38 16.59 -9.57 16.15
N ALA A 39 16.38 -9.85 14.85
CA ALA A 39 15.41 -9.14 14.02
C ALA A 39 14.01 -9.16 14.63
N ASP A 40 13.52 -10.35 14.98
CA ASP A 40 12.19 -10.57 15.56
C ASP A 40 12.03 -9.86 16.91
N ALA A 41 13.05 -9.89 17.77
CA ALA A 41 13.03 -9.17 19.04
C ALA A 41 12.93 -7.65 18.83
N MET A 42 13.76 -7.06 17.97
CA MET A 42 13.68 -5.63 17.67
C MET A 42 12.33 -5.26 17.08
N PHE A 43 11.84 -6.05 16.12
CA PHE A 43 10.56 -5.83 15.48
C PHE A 43 9.40 -5.83 16.48
N ARG A 44 9.36 -6.83 17.38
CA ARG A 44 8.34 -6.90 18.45
C ARG A 44 8.37 -5.68 19.37
N GLU A 45 9.55 -5.20 19.74
CA GLU A 45 9.66 -3.97 20.55
C GLU A 45 9.13 -2.74 19.82
N ARG A 46 9.34 -2.64 18.50
CA ARG A 46 8.76 -1.55 17.69
C ARG A 46 7.25 -1.65 17.57
N CYS A 47 6.72 -2.86 17.39
CA CYS A 47 5.28 -3.08 17.31
C CYS A 47 4.51 -2.64 18.55
N LYS A 48 5.11 -2.71 19.75
CA LYS A 48 4.48 -2.20 20.98
C LYS A 48 4.14 -0.70 20.93
N LYS A 49 4.83 0.06 20.08
CA LYS A 49 4.63 1.51 19.89
C LYS A 49 3.92 1.85 18.57
N SER A 50 3.49 0.82 17.83
CA SER A 50 2.77 0.99 16.57
C SER A 50 1.28 1.20 16.81
N GLY A 51 0.62 1.94 15.93
CA GLY A 51 -0.79 2.28 16.10
C GLY A 51 -1.19 3.54 15.35
N GLU A 52 -2.48 3.84 15.41
CA GLU A 52 -3.04 5.13 15.05
C GLU A 52 -3.30 5.91 16.35
N PHE A 53 -2.82 7.14 16.41
CA PHE A 53 -2.97 8.05 17.52
C PHE A 53 -3.66 9.32 17.02
N ILE A 54 -4.93 9.51 17.38
CA ILE A 54 -5.72 10.66 16.96
C ILE A 54 -5.95 11.55 18.18
N TYR A 55 -5.37 12.74 18.17
CA TYR A 55 -5.45 13.72 19.27
C TYR A 55 -6.56 14.73 19.03
N ARG A 56 -6.79 15.10 17.77
CA ARG A 56 -7.83 16.05 17.34
C ARG A 56 -8.35 15.67 15.96
N THR A 57 -9.56 16.11 15.66
CA THR A 57 -10.19 15.99 14.33
C THR A 57 -10.65 17.35 13.84
N ALA A 58 -10.98 17.43 12.54
CA ALA A 58 -11.59 18.60 11.92
C ALA A 58 -12.75 18.19 11.03
N GLU A 59 -13.82 18.99 11.07
CA GLU A 59 -15.02 18.82 10.24
C GLU A 59 -14.98 19.79 9.04
N ASN A 60 -15.78 19.46 8.02
CA ASN A 60 -16.01 20.31 6.85
C ASN A 60 -14.71 20.73 6.13
N VAL A 61 -13.81 19.78 5.93
CA VAL A 61 -12.53 20.02 5.25
C VAL A 61 -12.72 19.91 3.75
N GLU A 62 -12.56 21.04 3.05
CA GLU A 62 -12.68 21.10 1.58
C GLU A 62 -11.44 20.57 0.86
N GLY A 63 -10.26 20.72 1.46
CA GLY A 63 -8.99 20.39 0.82
C GLY A 63 -7.86 20.13 1.80
N VAL A 64 -6.90 19.33 1.36
CA VAL A 64 -5.71 18.94 2.14
C VAL A 64 -4.43 19.33 1.43
N PHE A 65 -3.36 19.56 2.19
CA PHE A 65 -2.03 19.81 1.65
C PHE A 65 -1.13 18.59 1.84
N LEU A 66 -0.77 17.90 0.75
CA LEU A 66 0.27 16.87 0.76
C LEU A 66 1.65 17.53 0.74
N LEU A 67 2.29 17.58 1.91
CA LEU A 67 3.61 18.20 2.10
C LEU A 67 4.72 17.40 1.41
N LYS A 68 4.54 16.08 1.27
CA LYS A 68 5.44 15.17 0.58
C LYS A 68 4.65 14.21 -0.30
N LEU A 69 5.11 14.01 -1.53
CA LEU A 69 4.56 13.01 -2.44
C LEU A 69 5.34 11.70 -2.36
N ARG A 70 4.62 10.59 -2.38
CA ARG A 70 5.21 9.25 -2.43
C ARG A 70 5.86 8.98 -3.80
N PRO A 71 7.07 8.39 -3.85
CA PRO A 71 7.69 8.02 -5.11
C PRO A 71 6.79 7.11 -5.96
N SER A 72 6.76 7.34 -7.27
CA SER A 72 5.99 6.50 -8.20
C SER A 72 6.54 5.07 -8.25
N GLN A 73 7.86 4.91 -8.21
CA GLN A 73 8.52 3.61 -8.27
C GLN A 73 8.32 2.79 -6.99
N ILE A 74 8.21 1.47 -7.17
CA ILE A 74 8.12 0.53 -6.05
C ILE A 74 9.53 0.10 -5.66
N ASN A 75 9.94 0.40 -4.44
CA ASN A 75 11.11 -0.23 -3.85
C ASN A 75 10.76 -1.67 -3.43
N ARG A 76 11.32 -2.66 -4.13
CA ARG A 76 11.06 -4.09 -3.88
C ARG A 76 12.06 -4.73 -2.92
N SER A 77 13.29 -4.23 -2.91
CA SER A 77 14.43 -4.88 -2.25
C SER A 77 15.62 -3.97 -1.95
N ASP A 78 15.56 -2.67 -2.28
CA ASP A 78 16.63 -1.75 -1.91
C ASP A 78 16.53 -1.48 -0.40
N GLN A 79 17.45 -2.09 0.34
CA GLN A 79 17.41 -2.16 1.79
C GLN A 79 17.59 -0.78 2.45
N TYR A 80 18.36 0.12 1.83
CA TYR A 80 18.83 1.36 2.44
C TYR A 80 18.32 2.63 1.75
N ARG A 81 17.36 2.50 0.82
CA ARG A 81 16.76 3.65 0.13
C ARG A 81 16.01 4.62 1.04
N MET A 82 15.58 4.16 2.22
CA MET A 82 14.84 4.94 3.23
C MET A 82 13.62 5.68 2.66
N ASP A 83 12.86 5.02 1.77
CA ASP A 83 11.71 5.59 1.08
C ASP A 83 10.35 5.09 1.60
N ASP A 84 10.30 4.74 2.89
CA ASP A 84 9.08 4.33 3.61
C ASP A 84 8.31 3.18 2.91
N PRO A 85 8.92 1.98 2.78
CA PRO A 85 8.25 0.86 2.14
C PRO A 85 7.02 0.37 2.94
N PHE A 86 6.93 0.64 4.25
CA PHE A 86 5.74 0.34 5.06
C PHE A 86 4.57 1.21 4.61
N GLY A 87 4.72 2.54 4.64
CA GLY A 87 3.64 3.47 4.39
C GLY A 87 3.26 3.58 2.91
N ARG A 88 4.12 3.08 2.00
CA ARG A 88 3.90 3.14 0.56
C ARG A 88 2.66 2.37 0.10
N ASP A 89 1.55 3.07 0.00
CA ASP A 89 0.26 2.61 -0.51
C ASP A 89 0.11 2.89 -2.01
N LEU A 90 0.15 4.18 -2.38
CA LEU A 90 0.05 4.68 -3.75
C LEU A 90 1.22 5.65 -3.99
N GLY A 91 1.70 5.72 -5.23
CA GLY A 91 2.82 6.58 -5.61
C GLY A 91 2.43 7.56 -6.71
N GLY A 92 3.17 8.66 -6.82
CA GLY A 92 2.95 9.69 -7.83
C GLY A 92 1.51 10.23 -7.83
N ASP A 93 0.94 10.42 -9.02
CA ASP A 93 -0.40 10.97 -9.19
C ASP A 93 -1.49 10.11 -8.54
N GLY A 94 -1.30 8.79 -8.42
CA GLY A 94 -2.25 7.91 -7.73
C GLY A 94 -2.39 8.24 -6.24
N TYR A 95 -1.33 8.76 -5.61
CA TYR A 95 -1.39 9.23 -4.23
C TYR A 95 -2.33 10.44 -4.13
N ILE A 96 -2.18 11.43 -5.02
CA ILE A 96 -3.03 12.62 -5.09
C ILE A 96 -4.48 12.26 -5.46
N GLU A 97 -4.65 11.44 -6.51
CA GLU A 97 -5.96 10.98 -6.99
C GLU A 97 -6.76 10.34 -5.87
N SER A 98 -6.11 9.57 -4.99
CA SER A 98 -6.80 8.89 -3.89
C SER A 98 -7.56 9.87 -2.98
N PHE A 99 -7.01 11.06 -2.74
CA PHE A 99 -7.61 12.08 -1.89
C PHE A 99 -8.74 12.84 -2.59
N ILE A 100 -8.70 13.02 -3.91
CA ILE A 100 -9.74 13.75 -4.66
C ILE A 100 -10.90 12.82 -5.02
N ARG A 101 -10.57 11.60 -5.45
CA ARG A 101 -11.55 10.63 -5.93
C ARG A 101 -12.27 9.90 -4.79
N GLY A 102 -11.70 9.93 -3.58
CA GLY A 102 -12.28 9.26 -2.42
C GLY A 102 -12.38 7.74 -2.60
N GLN A 103 -13.28 7.10 -1.87
CA GLN A 103 -13.54 5.66 -1.95
C GLN A 103 -14.40 5.29 -3.17
N PHE A 104 -13.98 5.66 -4.38
CA PHE A 104 -14.60 5.16 -5.61
C PHE A 104 -14.31 3.65 -5.73
N GLN A 105 -15.20 2.81 -5.21
CA GLN A 105 -15.16 1.37 -5.47
C GLN A 105 -15.48 1.14 -6.95
N ALA A 106 -14.46 0.74 -7.72
CA ALA A 106 -14.59 0.32 -9.12
C ALA A 106 -15.55 -0.88 -9.35
N THR A 107 -16.16 -1.42 -8.29
CA THR A 107 -17.08 -2.57 -8.31
C THR A 107 -18.57 -2.21 -8.25
N HIS A 108 -18.97 -0.94 -8.27
CA HIS A 108 -20.39 -0.60 -8.41
C HIS A 108 -20.76 -0.28 -9.86
N THR A 109 -21.29 -1.27 -10.57
CA THR A 109 -22.02 -1.10 -11.84
C THR A 109 -23.49 -0.66 -11.61
N GLY A 110 -23.77 0.05 -10.53
CA GLY A 110 -25.12 0.48 -10.15
C GLY A 110 -25.23 1.99 -10.11
N ILE A 111 -26.29 2.53 -10.70
CA ILE A 111 -26.73 3.92 -10.50
C ILE A 111 -26.86 4.12 -8.98
N GLY A 112 -26.05 5.01 -8.41
CA GLY A 112 -26.16 5.38 -7.00
C GLY A 112 -27.61 5.78 -6.70
N ARG A 113 -28.20 5.21 -5.65
CA ARG A 113 -29.55 5.60 -5.24
C ARG A 113 -29.58 7.09 -4.90
N PRO A 114 -30.64 7.83 -5.28
CA PRO A 114 -30.85 9.18 -4.79
C PRO A 114 -30.79 9.20 -3.25
N GLY A 115 -29.91 10.03 -2.68
CA GLY A 115 -29.75 10.16 -1.22
C GLY A 115 -28.76 9.20 -0.53
N SER A 116 -27.96 8.43 -1.27
CA SER A 116 -26.78 7.76 -0.69
C SER A 116 -25.54 8.65 -0.86
N PRO A 117 -24.69 8.88 0.18
CA PRO A 117 -23.48 9.66 0.00
C PRO A 117 -22.59 8.95 -1.03
N GLN A 118 -22.38 9.61 -2.16
CA GLN A 118 -21.31 9.24 -3.07
C GLN A 118 -20.03 9.47 -2.27
N TYR A 119 -19.15 8.50 -2.14
CA TYR A 119 -17.90 8.68 -1.38
C TYR A 119 -16.98 9.65 -2.14
N ILE A 120 -17.23 10.95 -1.97
CA ILE A 120 -16.53 12.08 -2.57
C ILE A 120 -15.23 12.28 -1.77
N GLY A 121 -14.11 12.48 -2.48
CA GLY A 121 -12.85 12.88 -1.85
C GLY A 121 -12.86 14.38 -1.54
N TYR A 122 -11.73 14.92 -1.09
CA TYR A 122 -11.56 16.36 -0.95
C TYR A 122 -11.77 17.08 -2.28
N HIS A 123 -12.40 18.26 -2.27
CA HIS A 123 -12.64 19.06 -3.47
C HIS A 123 -11.34 19.45 -4.19
N TYR A 124 -10.26 19.63 -3.42
CA TYR A 124 -8.94 19.87 -3.95
C TYR A 124 -7.83 19.33 -3.06
N VAL A 125 -6.67 19.11 -3.66
CA VAL A 125 -5.45 18.73 -2.96
C VAL A 125 -4.35 19.67 -3.40
N ASP A 126 -3.71 20.36 -2.46
CA ASP A 126 -2.45 21.02 -2.77
C ASP A 126 -1.31 20.02 -2.57
N ALA A 127 -0.28 20.08 -3.42
CA ALA A 127 0.93 19.29 -3.24
C ALA A 127 2.17 20.03 -3.76
N ILE A 128 3.32 19.75 -3.16
CA ILE A 128 4.63 20.21 -3.67
C ILE A 128 5.08 19.23 -4.76
N ASP A 129 5.25 19.70 -6.00
CA ASP A 129 5.79 18.89 -7.08
C ASP A 129 7.31 18.71 -6.87
N PRO A 130 7.80 17.48 -6.66
CA PRO A 130 9.20 17.23 -6.36
C PRO A 130 10.14 17.58 -7.53
N LYS A 131 9.62 17.81 -8.75
CA LYS A 131 10.43 18.14 -9.92
C LYS A 131 10.88 19.61 -9.94
N ASP A 132 10.04 20.51 -9.43
CA ASP A 132 10.30 21.95 -9.47
C ASP A 132 10.18 22.64 -8.09
N GLY A 133 9.75 21.92 -7.06
CA GLY A 133 9.57 22.43 -5.70
C GLY A 133 8.37 23.36 -5.53
N LYS A 134 7.49 23.49 -6.53
CA LYS A 134 6.35 24.41 -6.49
C LYS A 134 5.08 23.75 -5.98
N ARG A 135 4.20 24.54 -5.36
CA ARG A 135 2.87 24.09 -4.91
C ARG A 135 1.87 24.18 -6.06
N TYR A 136 1.20 23.07 -6.33
CA TYR A 136 0.09 22.99 -7.28
C TYR A 136 -1.18 22.55 -6.57
N ARG A 137 -2.31 23.12 -6.99
CA ARG A 137 -3.64 22.66 -6.59
C ARG A 137 -4.15 21.69 -7.63
N TYR A 138 -4.50 20.50 -7.16
CA TYR A 138 -5.06 19.43 -7.95
C TYR A 138 -6.56 19.34 -7.71
N THR A 139 -7.30 19.17 -8.79
CA THR A 139 -8.72 18.83 -8.82
C THR A 139 -8.90 17.63 -9.74
N GLY A 140 -10.10 17.05 -9.80
CA GLY A 140 -10.32 15.96 -10.73
C GLY A 140 -11.78 15.70 -11.01
N GLY A 141 -12.04 15.03 -12.12
CA GLY A 141 -13.39 14.67 -12.55
C GLY A 141 -13.38 13.70 -13.72
N MET A 142 -14.54 13.10 -13.99
CA MET A 142 -14.73 12.26 -15.16
C MET A 142 -14.76 13.14 -16.42
N LYS A 143 -13.81 12.93 -17.33
CA LYS A 143 -13.73 13.64 -18.61
C LYS A 143 -13.76 12.66 -19.76
N ALA A 144 -14.36 13.07 -20.87
CA ALA A 144 -14.25 12.34 -22.13
C ALA A 144 -12.81 12.46 -22.64
N VAL A 145 -12.10 11.33 -22.71
CA VAL A 145 -10.69 11.27 -23.15
C VAL A 145 -10.52 10.59 -24.50
N GLY A 146 -11.62 10.14 -25.10
CA GLY A 146 -11.59 9.49 -26.41
C GLY A 146 -12.97 9.00 -26.82
N ARG A 147 -13.00 8.25 -27.93
CA ARG A 147 -14.21 7.63 -28.46
C ARG A 147 -14.03 6.14 -28.68
N LYS A 148 -15.12 5.40 -28.47
CA LYS A 148 -15.22 3.98 -28.78
C LYS A 148 -15.10 3.78 -30.29
N ASP A 149 -14.46 2.70 -30.69
CA ASP A 149 -14.40 2.30 -32.10
C ASP A 149 -15.79 1.89 -32.60
N ILE A 150 -16.30 2.62 -33.58
CA ILE A 150 -17.63 2.38 -34.17
C ILE A 150 -17.70 1.09 -34.98
N ASN A 151 -16.56 0.52 -35.37
CA ASN A 151 -16.49 -0.73 -36.11
C ASN A 151 -16.46 -1.95 -35.17
N ALA A 152 -16.28 -1.75 -33.87
CA ALA A 152 -16.35 -2.82 -32.91
C ALA A 152 -17.79 -3.37 -32.86
N LYS A 153 -17.94 -4.68 -33.07
CA LYS A 153 -19.25 -5.34 -33.12
C LYS A 153 -20.14 -5.01 -31.90
N GLY A 154 -19.54 -4.92 -30.70
CA GLY A 154 -20.24 -4.53 -29.48
C GLY A 154 -20.83 -3.12 -29.51
N VAL A 155 -20.15 -2.18 -30.17
CA VAL A 155 -20.59 -0.79 -30.32
C VAL A 155 -21.67 -0.67 -31.39
N GLN A 156 -21.53 -1.38 -32.52
CA GLN A 156 -22.55 -1.44 -33.57
C GLN A 156 -23.87 -1.98 -33.02
N MET A 157 -23.85 -3.10 -32.29
CA MET A 157 -25.04 -3.64 -31.63
C MET A 157 -25.67 -2.66 -30.63
N ALA A 158 -24.86 -1.86 -29.94
CA ALA A 158 -25.36 -0.85 -29.00
C ALA A 158 -26.03 0.34 -29.73
N LEU A 159 -25.46 0.77 -30.86
CA LEU A 159 -26.01 1.83 -31.72
C LEU A 159 -27.29 1.40 -32.43
N GLU A 160 -27.38 0.15 -32.89
CA GLU A 160 -28.61 -0.42 -33.46
C GLU A 160 -29.76 -0.43 -32.44
N ARG A 161 -29.46 -0.70 -31.17
CA ARG A 161 -30.45 -0.67 -30.08
C ARG A 161 -30.79 0.76 -29.63
N ASN A 162 -29.83 1.67 -29.71
CA ASN A 162 -30.00 3.07 -29.32
C ASN A 162 -29.11 3.97 -30.20
N PRO A 163 -29.68 4.70 -31.17
CA PRO A 163 -28.94 5.62 -32.03
C PRO A 163 -28.19 6.73 -31.25
N ASN A 164 -28.61 7.05 -30.03
CA ASN A 164 -27.99 8.03 -29.15
C ASN A 164 -27.00 7.40 -28.15
N TYR A 165 -26.49 6.19 -28.43
CA TYR A 165 -25.50 5.52 -27.58
C TYR A 165 -24.24 6.39 -27.40
N ASP A 166 -23.89 6.69 -26.15
CA ASP A 166 -22.73 7.51 -25.85
C ASP A 166 -21.43 6.80 -26.27
N LEU A 167 -20.77 7.35 -27.27
CA LEU A 167 -19.51 6.83 -27.81
C LEU A 167 -18.29 7.33 -27.05
N ASN A 168 -18.44 8.23 -26.08
CA ASN A 168 -17.31 8.76 -25.32
C ASN A 168 -16.74 7.69 -24.38
N ILE A 169 -15.42 7.72 -24.24
CA ILE A 169 -14.68 6.98 -23.23
C ILE A 169 -14.35 7.97 -22.13
N TYR A 170 -14.94 7.79 -20.95
CA TYR A 170 -14.65 8.64 -19.80
C TYR A 170 -13.55 8.03 -18.94
N ARG A 171 -12.66 8.90 -18.45
CA ARG A 171 -11.69 8.56 -17.39
C ARG A 171 -11.68 9.65 -16.36
N PHE A 172 -11.32 9.28 -15.13
CA PHE A 172 -10.99 10.28 -14.12
C PHE A 172 -9.68 10.93 -14.52
N VAL A 173 -9.68 12.27 -14.61
CA VAL A 173 -8.51 13.06 -15.00
C VAL A 173 -8.21 14.02 -13.86
N LEU A 174 -6.95 14.03 -13.43
CA LEU A 174 -6.42 15.06 -12.55
C LEU A 174 -6.07 16.31 -13.37
N ASP A 175 -6.61 17.44 -12.95
CA ASP A 175 -6.16 18.75 -13.40
C ASP A 175 -5.23 19.33 -12.34
N LYS A 176 -4.27 20.14 -12.77
CA LYS A 176 -3.44 20.92 -11.83
C LYS A 176 -3.23 22.34 -12.30
N VAL A 177 -3.22 23.27 -11.35
CA VAL A 177 -2.91 24.69 -11.55
C VAL A 177 -1.94 25.16 -10.46
N PRO A 178 -1.15 26.23 -10.66
CA PRO A 178 -0.42 26.86 -9.55
C PRO A 178 -1.36 27.10 -8.37
N ALA A 179 -0.97 26.67 -7.17
CA ALA A 179 -1.86 26.76 -6.01
C ALA A 179 -2.04 28.22 -5.57
N PRO A 180 -3.29 28.68 -5.34
CA PRO A 180 -3.54 30.00 -4.80
C PRO A 180 -3.16 30.06 -3.31
N ASP A 181 -2.95 31.26 -2.79
CA ASP A 181 -2.85 31.50 -1.35
C ASP A 181 -4.24 31.86 -0.75
N PRO A 182 -4.48 31.51 0.53
CA PRO A 182 -3.58 30.76 1.42
C PRO A 182 -3.58 29.25 1.11
N ALA A 183 -2.55 28.56 1.61
CA ALA A 183 -2.49 27.10 1.61
C ALA A 183 -3.68 26.48 2.38
N PRO A 184 -4.04 25.21 2.11
CA PRO A 184 -5.00 24.48 2.93
C PRO A 184 -4.51 24.45 4.38
N ARG A 185 -5.44 24.55 5.34
CA ARG A 185 -5.09 24.56 6.76
C ARG A 185 -4.45 23.25 7.22
N TYR A 186 -4.89 22.13 6.68
CA TYR A 186 -4.47 20.81 7.17
C TYR A 186 -3.46 20.17 6.22
N GLY A 187 -2.29 19.83 6.77
CA GLY A 187 -1.20 19.18 6.07
C GLY A 187 -1.13 17.68 6.36
N VAL A 188 -0.73 16.91 5.37
CA VAL A 188 -0.41 15.48 5.46
C VAL A 188 1.04 15.29 5.06
N THR A 189 1.82 14.62 5.90
CA THR A 189 3.22 14.30 5.64
C THR A 189 3.55 12.91 6.16
N TYR A 190 4.65 12.34 5.69
CA TYR A 190 5.17 11.09 6.23
C TYR A 190 6.70 11.11 6.29
N ASP A 191 7.25 10.22 7.11
CA ASP A 191 8.68 9.99 7.27
C ASP A 191 8.96 8.49 7.36
N ASP A 192 10.07 8.07 6.75
CA ASP A 192 10.70 6.80 7.07
C ASP A 192 11.41 6.95 8.40
N ILE A 193 10.89 6.31 9.44
CA ILE A 193 11.43 6.40 10.81
C ILE A 193 12.39 5.25 11.13
N SER A 194 12.79 4.46 10.12
CA SER A 194 13.69 3.34 10.32
C SER A 194 15.09 3.82 10.69
N THR A 195 15.71 3.16 11.65
CA THR A 195 17.14 3.35 11.91
C THR A 195 17.99 2.52 10.94
N ARG A 196 19.28 2.86 10.83
CA ARG A 196 20.22 2.04 10.06
C ARG A 196 20.28 0.60 10.59
N GLU A 197 20.32 0.42 11.91
CA GLU A 197 20.35 -0.92 12.51
C GLU A 197 19.08 -1.70 12.16
N GLU A 198 17.89 -1.09 12.23
CA GLU A 198 16.65 -1.75 11.80
C GLU A 198 16.71 -2.18 10.34
N ARG A 199 17.24 -1.31 9.45
CA ARG A 199 17.46 -1.67 8.05
C ARG A 199 18.39 -2.85 7.91
N ASP A 200 19.48 -2.93 8.67
CA ASP A 200 20.41 -4.06 8.64
C ASP A 200 19.70 -5.40 8.95
N TYR A 201 18.52 -5.40 9.59
CA TYR A 201 17.69 -6.58 9.87
C TYR A 201 16.37 -6.63 9.08
N TRP A 202 16.28 -5.88 7.99
CA TRP A 202 15.10 -5.82 7.10
C TRP A 202 13.81 -5.41 7.81
N ILE A 203 13.92 -4.47 8.74
CA ILE A 203 12.80 -3.80 9.39
C ILE A 203 12.59 -2.45 8.72
N ALA A 204 11.33 -2.08 8.49
CA ALA A 204 10.91 -0.78 7.99
C ALA A 204 9.92 -0.15 8.94
N GLY A 205 10.09 1.13 9.25
CA GLY A 205 9.16 1.95 10.02
C GLY A 205 8.63 3.14 9.21
N SER A 206 7.39 3.52 9.46
CA SER A 206 6.72 4.68 8.89
C SER A 206 6.08 5.51 9.99
N SER A 207 6.13 6.82 9.85
CA SER A 207 5.27 7.77 10.55
C SER A 207 4.50 8.59 9.53
N LEU A 208 3.17 8.51 9.56
CA LEU A 208 2.24 9.35 8.78
C LEU A 208 1.57 10.34 9.73
N LYS A 209 1.61 11.64 9.42
CA LYS A 209 1.08 12.69 10.28
C LYS A 209 0.04 13.56 9.57
N VAL A 210 -0.96 13.96 10.34
CA VAL A 210 -1.88 15.05 10.01
C VAL A 210 -1.57 16.24 10.90
N ILE A 211 -1.39 17.42 10.32
CA ILE A 211 -0.91 18.62 11.00
C ILE A 211 -1.88 19.77 10.75
N ASP A 212 -2.25 20.51 11.80
CA ASP A 212 -2.88 21.82 11.65
C ASP A 212 -1.78 22.84 11.36
N LEU A 213 -1.65 23.30 10.12
CA LEU A 213 -0.60 24.22 9.69
C LEU A 213 -0.79 25.64 10.24
N LYS A 214 -1.98 25.97 10.76
CA LYS A 214 -2.23 27.26 11.41
C LYS A 214 -1.65 27.28 12.83
N THR A 215 -1.78 26.19 13.58
CA THR A 215 -1.27 26.09 14.96
C THR A 215 0.06 25.34 15.06
N ASN A 216 0.50 24.70 13.98
CA ASN A 216 1.66 23.81 13.91
C ASN A 216 1.57 22.61 14.88
N GLU A 217 0.36 22.14 15.16
CA GLU A 217 0.11 21.00 16.04
C GLU A 217 -0.10 19.71 15.23
N VAL A 218 0.47 18.60 15.71
CA VAL A 218 0.17 17.27 15.19
C VAL A 218 -1.23 16.87 15.68
N MET A 219 -2.17 16.74 14.75
CA MET A 219 -3.54 16.34 15.05
C MET A 219 -3.66 14.82 15.20
N ALA A 220 -2.91 14.08 14.39
CA ALA A 220 -2.87 12.63 14.45
C ALA A 220 -1.56 12.08 13.86
N GLU A 221 -1.16 10.90 14.32
CA GLU A 221 -0.01 10.15 13.80
C GLU A 221 -0.36 8.67 13.65
N ARG A 222 0.02 8.06 12.53
CA ARG A 222 0.03 6.61 12.36
C ARG A 222 1.46 6.12 12.28
N ILE A 223 1.85 5.32 13.25
CA ILE A 223 3.16 4.69 13.33
C ILE A 223 2.99 3.21 12.99
N GLY A 224 3.83 2.70 12.09
CA GLY A 224 3.83 1.28 11.83
C GLY A 224 5.15 0.75 11.33
N TYR A 225 5.36 -0.55 11.53
CA TYR A 225 6.57 -1.25 11.16
C TYR A 225 6.24 -2.54 10.40
N MET A 226 7.18 -3.01 9.59
CA MET A 226 7.13 -4.34 8.98
C MET A 226 8.54 -4.96 8.91
N MET A 227 8.62 -6.29 8.87
CA MET A 227 9.88 -7.02 8.81
C MET A 227 9.84 -8.13 7.77
N ASP A 228 10.82 -8.20 6.88
CA ASP A 228 10.96 -9.38 6.00
C ASP A 228 11.52 -10.57 6.79
N ARG A 229 10.68 -11.61 6.96
CA ARG A 229 11.11 -12.87 7.59
C ARG A 229 12.13 -13.63 6.76
N GLY A 230 12.23 -13.34 5.46
CA GLY A 230 13.29 -13.88 4.59
C GLY A 230 14.64 -13.18 4.74
N GLN A 231 14.74 -12.16 5.61
CA GLN A 231 15.96 -11.41 5.90
C GLN A 231 16.68 -10.91 4.63
N GLY A 232 15.89 -10.49 3.63
CA GLY A 232 16.38 -9.94 2.36
C GLY A 232 16.50 -10.91 1.21
N SER A 233 16.18 -12.20 1.43
CA SER A 233 16.27 -13.20 0.37
C SER A 233 15.35 -12.84 -0.81
N THR A 234 15.96 -12.75 -1.99
CA THR A 234 15.30 -12.58 -3.30
C THR A 234 15.14 -13.91 -4.04
N GLY A 235 15.57 -15.03 -3.42
CA GLY A 235 15.47 -16.36 -4.01
C GLY A 235 14.02 -16.72 -4.38
N GLY A 236 13.84 -17.39 -5.52
CA GLY A 236 12.51 -17.74 -6.03
C GLY A 236 11.66 -16.55 -6.47
N GLY A 237 12.27 -15.40 -6.79
CA GLY A 237 11.56 -14.19 -7.24
C GLY A 237 10.91 -13.39 -6.10
N ARG A 238 11.33 -13.64 -4.85
CA ARG A 238 10.85 -12.89 -3.69
C ARG A 238 11.18 -11.40 -3.82
N SER A 239 10.25 -10.56 -3.37
CA SER A 239 10.46 -9.13 -3.14
C SER A 239 10.35 -8.89 -1.63
N PRO A 240 11.48 -8.75 -0.90
CA PRO A 240 11.51 -8.65 0.56
C PRO A 240 10.52 -7.63 1.12
N TRP A 241 10.45 -6.43 0.54
CA TRP A 241 9.55 -5.38 1.03
C TRP A 241 8.07 -5.67 0.78
N LEU A 242 7.72 -6.40 -0.28
CA LEU A 242 6.34 -6.84 -0.51
C LEU A 242 5.94 -7.98 0.43
N LEU A 243 6.88 -8.85 0.81
CA LEU A 243 6.59 -9.94 1.74
C LEU A 243 6.58 -9.51 3.21
N ALA A 244 7.36 -8.48 3.56
CA ALA A 244 7.34 -7.85 4.87
C ALA A 244 5.94 -7.35 5.26
N GLU A 245 5.11 -6.97 4.28
CA GLU A 245 3.72 -6.50 4.50
C GLU A 245 2.87 -7.52 5.28
N ARG A 246 3.20 -8.81 5.21
CA ARG A 246 2.51 -9.90 5.93
C ARG A 246 2.80 -9.92 7.43
N THR A 247 3.85 -9.24 7.88
CA THR A 247 4.22 -9.18 9.30
C THR A 247 3.95 -7.83 9.92
N ALA A 248 3.42 -6.88 9.13
CA ALA A 248 3.22 -5.50 9.53
C ALA A 248 2.46 -5.33 10.86
N CYS A 249 2.85 -4.31 11.62
CA CYS A 249 2.17 -3.84 12.81
C CYS A 249 1.99 -2.30 12.72
N PRO A 250 0.75 -1.78 12.75
CA PRO A 250 -0.51 -2.53 12.69
C PRO A 250 -0.62 -3.39 11.43
N ALA A 251 -1.35 -4.51 11.52
CA ALA A 251 -1.58 -5.37 10.38
C ALA A 251 -2.43 -4.66 9.32
N PHE A 252 -2.06 -4.80 8.05
CA PHE A 252 -2.89 -4.30 6.96
C PHE A 252 -4.17 -5.14 6.82
N PRO A 253 -5.27 -4.55 6.34
CA PRO A 253 -6.45 -5.32 5.93
C PRO A 253 -6.08 -6.40 4.92
N THR A 254 -6.81 -7.51 4.90
CA THR A 254 -6.54 -8.61 3.95
C THR A 254 -7.58 -8.66 2.83
N THR A 255 -7.13 -8.93 1.62
CA THR A 255 -8.01 -9.30 0.50
C THR A 255 -8.66 -10.67 0.75
N SER A 256 -9.67 -11.04 -0.06
CA SER A 256 -10.33 -12.35 0.04
C SER A 256 -9.36 -13.55 -0.08
N GLY A 257 -8.19 -13.37 -0.66
CA GLY A 257 -7.14 -14.39 -0.75
C GLY A 257 -6.14 -14.40 0.42
N GLY A 258 -6.37 -13.61 1.47
CA GLY A 258 -5.47 -13.52 2.63
C GLY A 258 -4.18 -12.74 2.39
N TYR A 259 -4.12 -11.90 1.35
CA TYR A 259 -2.97 -11.04 1.07
C TYR A 259 -3.17 -9.65 1.70
N PRO A 260 -2.14 -9.05 2.32
CA PRO A 260 -2.17 -7.66 2.79
C PRO A 260 -2.62 -6.71 1.69
N PHE A 261 -3.51 -5.78 2.03
CA PHE A 261 -4.02 -4.74 1.15
C PHE A 261 -3.54 -3.37 1.63
N LYS A 262 -2.58 -2.81 0.90
CA LYS A 262 -2.00 -1.50 1.22
C LYS A 262 -2.64 -0.34 0.49
N GLY A 263 -3.50 -0.59 -0.50
CA GLY A 263 -4.17 0.49 -1.21
C GLY A 263 -4.92 1.42 -0.26
N TYR A 264 -4.82 2.72 -0.51
CA TYR A 264 -5.62 3.77 0.16
C TYR A 264 -5.41 3.91 1.67
N GLN A 265 -4.42 3.23 2.28
CA GLN A 265 -4.26 3.25 3.73
C GLN A 265 -3.93 4.65 4.28
N THR A 266 -3.19 5.48 3.54
CA THR A 266 -2.95 6.87 3.93
C THR A 266 -4.24 7.66 3.94
N ARG A 267 -4.99 7.63 2.84
CA ARG A 267 -6.29 8.31 2.72
C ARG A 267 -7.24 7.90 3.85
N ASN A 268 -7.41 6.59 4.05
CA ASN A 268 -8.29 6.05 5.09
C ASN A 268 -7.92 6.54 6.50
N PHE A 269 -6.64 6.74 6.79
CA PHE A 269 -6.21 7.31 8.08
C PHE A 269 -6.52 8.80 8.14
N VAL A 270 -6.20 9.56 7.09
CA VAL A 270 -6.45 11.00 7.04
C VAL A 270 -7.95 11.31 7.14
N GLU A 271 -8.80 10.53 6.48
CA GLU A 271 -10.26 10.69 6.51
C GLU A 271 -10.89 10.35 7.88
N LYS A 272 -10.18 9.65 8.78
CA LYS A 272 -10.61 9.52 10.20
C LYS A 272 -10.34 10.79 11.02
N VAL A 273 -9.52 11.69 10.50
CA VAL A 273 -9.01 12.87 11.21
C VAL A 273 -9.61 14.14 10.61
N LEU A 274 -9.68 14.22 9.29
CA LEU A 274 -10.15 15.36 8.52
C LEU A 274 -11.40 14.96 7.74
N HIS A 275 -12.57 15.19 8.33
CA HIS A 275 -13.83 14.83 7.71
C HIS A 275 -14.15 15.80 6.56
N ILE A 276 -14.49 15.22 5.42
CA ILE A 276 -14.67 15.92 4.14
C ILE A 276 -15.94 16.78 4.22
N ALA A 277 -15.90 17.97 3.62
CA ALA A 277 -17.08 18.83 3.49
C ALA A 277 -18.17 18.14 2.62
N GLU A 278 -19.41 18.15 3.10
CA GLU A 278 -20.55 17.69 2.31
C GLU A 278 -20.92 18.74 1.24
N GLU A 279 -21.33 18.29 0.06
CA GLU A 279 -21.89 19.19 -0.96
C GLU A 279 -23.17 19.85 -0.42
N LYS A 280 -23.21 21.18 -0.44
CA LYS A 280 -24.39 21.98 -0.07
C LYS A 280 -25.40 22.09 -1.21
#